data_AF-A0A975LH57-F1
#
_entry.id   AF-A0A975LH57-F1
#
_cell.length_a   1.000
_cell.length_b   1.000
_cell.length_c   1.000
_cell.angle_alpha   90.00
_cell.angle_beta   90.00
_cell.angle_gamma   90.00
#
_symmetry.space_group_name_H-M   'P 1'
#
loop_
_entity.id
_entity.type
_entity.pdbx_description
1 polymer ?
#
loop_
_entity_poly.entity_id
_entity_poly.type
_entity_poly.pdbx_seq_one_letter_code
_entity_poly.pdbx_strand_id
1 'polypeptide(L)'
;MKKLLKIIFLVFFSIFSFFIILHVLITLTFSSGIKELNSETVNKIPDEKLVDKLYSYVVELTGNSRGHDEEEILNQINRPTKCVYMVELMNYEVENGGFGQYFYNSSGYFAFEVLDCLKEIGALEGYNITKEAIDFVNKDNLNKDDYKEKQISRQLFQYPNNENDQKFDELSNKYYNYVEEIRKLLVKYVRENIHLFD
;
A
#
# COMPACT_ATOMS: atom_id res chain seq x y z
N MET A 1 13.06 28.23 -18.70
CA MET A 1 12.52 26.85 -18.77
C MET A 1 12.61 26.07 -17.45
N LYS A 2 13.79 25.78 -16.89
CA LYS A 2 13.93 24.96 -15.66
C LYS A 2 13.14 25.44 -14.44
N LYS A 3 13.02 26.76 -14.24
CA LYS A 3 12.28 27.37 -13.13
C LYS A 3 10.75 27.22 -13.29
N LEU A 4 10.25 27.25 -14.53
CA LEU A 4 8.83 27.09 -14.85
C LEU A 4 8.39 25.62 -14.67
N LEU A 5 9.22 24.67 -15.12
CA LEU A 5 8.99 23.23 -14.90
C LEU A 5 8.93 22.88 -13.41
N LYS A 6 9.81 23.47 -12.59
CA LYS A 6 9.84 23.26 -11.14
C LYS A 6 8.60 23.82 -10.43
N ILE A 7 8.08 24.95 -10.90
CA ILE A 7 6.83 25.54 -10.37
C ILE A 7 5.62 24.69 -10.76
N ILE A 8 5.54 24.23 -12.01
CA ILE A 8 4.48 23.32 -12.46
C ILE A 8 4.50 22.02 -11.65
N PHE A 9 5.68 21.42 -11.44
CA PHE A 9 5.85 20.22 -10.64
C PHE A 9 5.42 20.43 -9.17
N LEU A 10 5.80 21.54 -8.55
CA LEU A 10 5.38 21.86 -7.17
C LEU A 10 3.87 22.07 -7.04
N VAL A 11 3.25 22.70 -8.04
CA VAL A 11 1.80 22.94 -8.08
C VAL A 11 1.04 21.64 -8.32
N PHE A 12 1.53 20.77 -9.22
CA PHE A 12 0.96 19.43 -9.40
C PHE A 12 1.10 18.58 -8.14
N PHE A 13 2.27 18.58 -7.50
CA PHE A 13 2.51 17.85 -6.25
C PHE A 13 1.62 18.35 -5.10
N SER A 14 1.38 19.67 -5.00
CA SER A 14 0.50 20.22 -3.95
C SER A 14 -0.98 19.92 -4.22
N ILE A 15 -1.42 19.97 -5.47
CA ILE A 15 -2.81 19.60 -5.86
C ILE A 15 -3.04 18.10 -5.65
N PHE A 16 -2.05 17.28 -5.98
CA PHE A 16 -2.10 15.83 -5.82
C PHE A 16 -2.10 15.39 -4.35
N SER A 17 -1.28 16.04 -3.51
CA SER A 17 -1.32 15.87 -2.05
C SER A 17 -2.69 16.28 -1.46
N PHE A 18 -3.34 17.29 -2.06
CA PHE A 18 -4.67 17.73 -1.65
C PHE A 18 -5.75 16.69 -1.99
N PHE A 19 -5.61 15.93 -3.09
CA PHE A 19 -6.51 14.82 -3.41
C PHE A 19 -6.34 13.63 -2.46
N ILE A 20 -5.12 13.33 -2.02
CA ILE A 20 -4.86 12.31 -0.98
C ILE A 20 -5.54 12.72 0.33
N ILE A 21 -5.36 13.98 0.76
CA ILE A 21 -6.00 14.51 1.97
C ILE A 21 -7.53 14.53 1.82
N LEU A 22 -8.06 14.88 0.65
CA LEU A 22 -9.49 14.95 0.40
C LEU A 22 -10.14 13.56 0.33
N HIS A 23 -9.48 12.56 -0.27
CA HIS A 23 -10.00 11.20 -0.31
C HIS A 23 -9.97 10.56 1.09
N VAL A 24 -8.89 10.78 1.85
CA VAL A 24 -8.79 10.38 3.26
C VAL A 24 -9.88 11.07 4.10
N LEU A 25 -10.10 12.38 3.92
CA LEU A 25 -11.18 13.11 4.58
C LEU A 25 -12.58 12.59 4.22
N ILE A 26 -12.82 12.21 2.97
CA ILE A 26 -14.10 11.62 2.54
C ILE A 26 -14.31 10.26 3.22
N THR A 27 -13.28 9.42 3.33
CA THR A 27 -13.38 8.14 4.07
C THR A 27 -13.63 8.35 5.58
N LEU A 28 -13.07 9.42 6.16
CA LEU A 28 -13.27 9.77 7.58
C LEU A 28 -14.72 10.21 7.89
N THR A 29 -15.48 10.73 6.91
CA THR A 29 -16.87 11.17 7.15
C THR A 29 -17.91 10.05 7.27
N PHE A 30 -17.53 8.78 7.07
CA PHE A 30 -18.46 7.63 7.14
C PHE A 30 -18.04 6.50 8.11
N SER A 31 -17.03 6.68 8.95
CA SER A 31 -16.62 5.64 9.90
C SER A 31 -17.34 5.79 11.24
N SER A 32 -18.44 5.05 11.43
CA SER A 32 -18.69 4.45 12.74
C SER A 32 -17.57 3.42 12.96
N GLY A 33 -16.44 3.89 13.52
CA GLY A 33 -15.23 3.09 13.70
C GLY A 33 -15.52 1.78 14.43
N ILE A 34 -14.90 0.69 13.96
CA ILE A 34 -14.94 -0.58 14.67
C ILE A 34 -14.16 -0.37 15.97
N LYS A 35 -14.88 -0.28 17.10
CA LYS A 35 -14.28 0.01 18.40
C LYS A 35 -13.36 -1.11 18.89
N GLU A 36 -13.62 -2.34 18.44
CA GLU A 36 -12.85 -3.54 18.74
C GLU A 36 -12.99 -4.55 17.60
N LEU A 37 -11.87 -5.01 17.07
CA LEU A 37 -11.81 -5.99 15.98
C LEU A 37 -11.69 -7.38 16.59
N ASN A 38 -12.72 -8.22 16.41
CA ASN A 38 -12.72 -9.60 16.85
C ASN A 38 -13.46 -10.49 15.83
N SER A 39 -13.44 -11.81 16.02
CA SER A 39 -14.07 -12.74 15.06
C SER A 39 -15.55 -12.43 14.84
N GLU A 40 -16.29 -12.02 15.88
CA GLU A 40 -17.71 -11.70 15.78
C GLU A 40 -17.94 -10.43 14.95
N THR A 41 -17.19 -9.37 15.20
CA THR A 41 -17.36 -8.11 14.47
C THR A 41 -16.96 -8.27 13.01
N VAL A 42 -15.86 -8.98 12.72
CA VAL A 42 -15.39 -9.22 11.35
C VAL A 42 -16.35 -10.12 10.55
N ASN A 43 -16.93 -11.16 11.17
CA ASN A 43 -17.91 -12.03 10.49
C ASN A 43 -19.18 -11.31 10.05
N LYS A 44 -19.56 -10.21 10.72
CA LYS A 44 -20.75 -9.42 10.36
C LYS A 44 -20.51 -8.43 9.22
N ILE A 45 -19.27 -8.13 8.88
CA ILE A 45 -18.95 -7.20 7.79
C ILE A 45 -19.23 -7.91 6.46
N PRO A 46 -20.03 -7.35 5.54
CA PRO A 46 -20.18 -7.92 4.20
C PRO A 46 -18.85 -7.97 3.43
N ASP A 47 -18.64 -8.98 2.61
CA ASP A 47 -17.39 -9.21 1.87
C ASP A 47 -16.98 -7.98 1.05
N GLU A 48 -17.93 -7.30 0.41
CA GLU A 48 -17.69 -6.11 -0.40
C GLU A 48 -17.22 -4.89 0.40
N LYS A 49 -17.36 -4.91 1.73
CA LYS A 49 -16.91 -3.85 2.65
C LYS A 49 -15.73 -4.25 3.51
N LEU A 50 -15.34 -5.52 3.48
CA LEU A 50 -14.40 -6.09 4.45
C LEU A 50 -13.01 -5.47 4.32
N VAL A 51 -12.47 -5.40 3.10
CA VAL A 51 -11.16 -4.81 2.83
C VAL A 51 -11.11 -3.36 3.31
N ASP A 52 -12.09 -2.55 2.91
CA ASP A 52 -12.13 -1.12 3.24
C ASP A 52 -12.26 -0.90 4.76
N LYS A 53 -13.07 -1.72 5.45
CA LYS A 53 -13.24 -1.62 6.91
C LYS A 53 -11.97 -1.98 7.67
N LEU A 54 -11.27 -3.04 7.28
CA LEU A 54 -10.00 -3.43 7.89
C LEU A 54 -8.90 -2.40 7.59
N TYR A 55 -8.84 -1.88 6.36
CA TYR A 55 -7.92 -0.81 6.01
C TYR A 55 -8.18 0.45 6.86
N SER A 56 -9.42 0.93 6.94
CA SER A 56 -9.78 2.09 7.78
C SER A 56 -9.48 1.87 9.25
N TYR A 57 -9.71 0.66 9.77
CA TYR A 57 -9.37 0.30 11.14
C TYR A 57 -7.88 0.48 11.42
N VAL A 58 -7.00 -0.01 10.52
CA VAL A 58 -5.55 0.16 10.69
C VAL A 58 -5.14 1.63 10.54
N VAL A 59 -5.74 2.39 9.63
CA VAL A 59 -5.49 3.84 9.50
C VAL A 59 -5.85 4.58 10.80
N GLU A 60 -6.97 4.23 11.43
CA GLU A 60 -7.38 4.78 12.73
C GLU A 60 -6.38 4.39 13.84
N LEU A 61 -5.95 3.12 13.88
CA LEU A 61 -4.96 2.63 14.84
C LEU A 61 -3.60 3.33 14.73
N THR A 62 -3.11 3.56 13.51
CA THR A 62 -1.81 4.21 13.27
C THR A 62 -1.87 5.72 13.45
N GLY A 63 -3.05 6.29 13.70
CA GLY A 63 -3.25 7.74 13.78
C GLY A 63 -2.91 8.45 12.46
N ASN A 64 -3.09 7.78 11.32
CA ASN A 64 -2.64 8.22 9.99
C ASN A 64 -1.12 8.32 9.80
N SER A 65 -0.32 7.73 10.69
CA SER A 65 1.12 7.54 10.46
C SER A 65 1.36 6.64 9.24
N ARG A 66 2.54 6.73 8.61
CA ARG A 66 2.86 6.00 7.37
C ARG A 66 4.31 5.51 7.34
N GLY A 67 4.54 4.37 6.70
CA GLY A 67 5.87 3.80 6.49
C GLY A 67 6.53 3.36 7.79
N HIS A 68 7.76 3.82 8.05
CA HIS A 68 8.49 3.44 9.26
C HIS A 68 7.69 3.72 10.56
N ASP A 69 6.96 4.83 10.63
CA ASP A 69 6.29 5.28 11.87
C ASP A 69 5.09 4.40 12.29
N GLU A 70 4.59 3.53 11.40
CA GLU A 70 3.51 2.58 11.70
C GLU A 70 4.01 1.15 11.98
N GLU A 71 5.31 0.87 11.81
CA GLU A 71 5.84 -0.49 11.88
C GLU A 71 5.57 -1.17 13.23
N GLU A 72 5.74 -0.43 14.35
CA GLU A 72 5.50 -0.96 15.69
C GLU A 72 4.04 -1.44 15.85
N ILE A 73 3.08 -0.62 15.43
CA ILE A 73 1.64 -0.94 15.50
C ILE A 73 1.33 -2.10 14.57
N LEU A 74 1.85 -2.09 13.34
CA LEU A 74 1.64 -3.17 12.37
C LEU A 74 2.27 -4.50 12.82
N ASN A 75 3.22 -4.49 13.74
CA ASN A 75 3.78 -5.72 14.34
C ASN A 75 2.93 -6.29 15.48
N GLN A 76 1.94 -5.54 15.96
CA GLN A 76 1.05 -5.96 17.06
C GLN A 76 -0.32 -6.46 16.58
N ILE A 77 -0.68 -6.24 15.31
CA ILE A 77 -1.96 -6.69 14.74
C ILE A 77 -1.84 -8.08 14.09
N ASN A 78 -2.97 -8.78 13.97
CA ASN A 78 -3.01 -10.09 13.33
C ASN A 78 -2.61 -10.03 11.85
N ARG A 79 -2.08 -11.16 11.36
CA ARG A 79 -1.52 -11.27 10.01
C ARG A 79 -2.54 -10.97 8.88
N PRO A 80 -3.79 -11.48 8.92
CA PRO A 80 -4.82 -11.12 7.93
C PRO A 80 -5.06 -9.61 7.82
N THR A 81 -5.20 -8.93 8.95
CA THR A 81 -5.45 -7.48 9.00
C THR A 81 -4.23 -6.71 8.46
N LYS A 82 -3.02 -7.12 8.83
CA LYS A 82 -1.77 -6.54 8.30
C LYS A 82 -1.67 -6.68 6.79
N CYS A 83 -1.97 -7.85 6.24
CA CYS A 83 -1.92 -8.08 4.80
C CYS A 83 -2.96 -7.27 4.03
N VAL A 84 -4.19 -7.16 4.57
CA VAL A 84 -5.21 -6.28 3.99
C VAL A 84 -4.69 -4.85 3.94
N TYR A 85 -4.18 -4.32 5.05
CA TYR A 85 -3.69 -2.94 5.09
C TYR A 85 -2.55 -2.70 4.10
N MET A 86 -1.51 -3.54 4.12
CA MET A 86 -0.31 -3.34 3.31
C MET A 86 -0.59 -3.45 1.80
N VAL A 87 -1.36 -4.46 1.39
CA VAL A 87 -1.69 -4.67 -0.01
C VAL A 87 -2.63 -3.58 -0.51
N GLU A 88 -3.65 -3.22 0.29
CA GLU A 88 -4.60 -2.18 -0.11
C GLU A 88 -3.97 -0.79 -0.14
N LEU A 89 -3.04 -0.49 0.77
CA LEU A 89 -2.24 0.72 0.71
C LEU A 89 -1.42 0.79 -0.58
N MET A 90 -0.78 -0.32 -0.99
CA MET A 90 -0.07 -0.37 -2.26
C MET A 90 -1.03 -0.16 -3.45
N ASN A 91 -2.21 -0.79 -3.44
CA ASN A 91 -3.23 -0.58 -4.48
C ASN A 91 -3.55 0.91 -4.63
N TYR A 92 -3.82 1.63 -3.53
CA TYR A 92 -4.09 3.07 -3.58
C TYR A 92 -2.94 3.88 -4.15
N GLU A 93 -1.69 3.57 -3.80
CA GLU A 93 -0.53 4.30 -4.33
C GLU A 93 -0.35 4.03 -5.83
N VAL A 94 -0.53 2.78 -6.25
CA VAL A 94 -0.39 2.36 -7.64
C VAL A 94 -1.50 2.96 -8.50
N GLU A 95 -2.76 2.95 -8.06
CA GLU A 95 -3.88 3.60 -8.77
C GLU A 95 -3.72 5.12 -8.89
N ASN A 96 -3.13 5.76 -7.88
CA ASN A 96 -2.98 7.21 -7.87
C ASN A 96 -1.78 7.69 -8.71
N GLY A 97 -0.65 6.98 -8.67
CA GLY A 97 0.58 7.42 -9.35
C GLY A 97 1.57 6.31 -9.67
N GLY A 98 1.10 5.07 -9.76
CA GLY A 98 1.89 3.91 -10.15
C GLY A 98 2.90 3.43 -9.11
N PHE A 99 3.69 2.44 -9.48
CA PHE A 99 4.74 1.88 -8.63
C PHE A 99 5.82 2.91 -8.28
N GLY A 100 6.08 3.88 -9.16
CA GLY A 100 7.00 4.98 -8.88
C GLY A 100 6.55 5.79 -7.67
N GLN A 101 5.28 6.13 -7.58
CA GLN A 101 4.74 6.78 -6.39
C GLN A 101 4.82 5.88 -5.16
N TYR A 102 4.42 4.60 -5.27
CA TYR A 102 4.46 3.66 -4.15
C TYR A 102 5.85 3.55 -3.53
N PHE A 103 6.89 3.32 -4.33
CA PHE A 103 8.25 3.17 -3.82
C PHE A 103 8.88 4.49 -3.36
N TYR A 104 8.51 5.61 -3.99
CA TYR A 104 8.96 6.91 -3.55
C TYR A 104 8.35 7.22 -2.18
N ASN A 105 7.03 7.14 -2.04
CA ASN A 105 6.32 7.42 -0.80
C ASN A 105 6.69 6.46 0.34
N SER A 106 6.41 6.87 1.58
CA SER A 106 6.72 6.07 2.78
C SER A 106 6.01 4.70 2.78
N SER A 107 4.92 4.56 2.04
CA SER A 107 4.23 3.28 1.79
C SER A 107 5.15 2.18 1.22
N GLY A 108 6.16 2.56 0.43
CA GLY A 108 7.15 1.65 -0.14
C GLY A 108 8.10 1.01 0.88
N TYR A 109 8.08 1.46 2.14
CA TYR A 109 8.86 0.89 3.25
C TYR A 109 8.58 -0.61 3.47
N PHE A 110 7.34 -1.04 3.23
CA PHE A 110 6.87 -2.40 3.46
C PHE A 110 6.86 -3.27 2.19
N ALA A 111 7.67 -2.93 1.17
CA ALA A 111 7.62 -3.59 -0.14
C ALA A 111 7.81 -5.12 -0.06
N PHE A 112 8.75 -5.59 0.75
CA PHE A 112 8.96 -7.04 0.93
C PHE A 112 7.82 -7.70 1.71
N GLU A 113 7.25 -7.02 2.71
CA GLU A 113 6.08 -7.53 3.44
C GLU A 113 4.84 -7.62 2.56
N VAL A 114 4.62 -6.66 1.65
CA VAL A 114 3.56 -6.74 0.64
C VAL A 114 3.78 -7.96 -0.25
N LEU A 115 5.02 -8.20 -0.67
CA LEU A 115 5.37 -9.35 -1.50
C LEU A 115 5.06 -10.68 -0.76
N ASP A 116 5.37 -10.77 0.53
CA ASP A 116 5.02 -11.92 1.36
C ASP A 116 3.49 -12.11 1.45
N CYS A 117 2.74 -11.03 1.64
CA CYS A 117 1.27 -11.07 1.70
C CYS A 117 0.65 -11.51 0.37
N LEU A 118 1.10 -10.97 -0.77
CA LEU A 118 0.61 -11.38 -2.10
C LEU A 118 0.85 -12.87 -2.35
N LYS A 119 2.01 -13.39 -1.92
CA LYS A 119 2.31 -14.81 -2.00
C LYS A 119 1.40 -15.65 -1.11
N GLU A 120 1.19 -15.20 0.13
CA GLU A 120 0.40 -15.88 1.14
C GLU A 120 -1.08 -16.00 0.75
N ILE A 121 -1.66 -14.95 0.16
CA ILE A 121 -3.04 -14.98 -0.35
C ILE A 121 -3.18 -15.68 -1.71
N GLY A 122 -2.07 -16.13 -2.31
CA GLY A 122 -2.06 -16.83 -3.60
C GLY A 122 -2.24 -15.92 -4.81
N ALA A 123 -2.02 -14.61 -4.69
CA ALA A 123 -2.10 -13.64 -5.78
C ALA A 123 -0.81 -13.66 -6.63
N LEU A 124 -0.58 -14.74 -7.37
CA LEU A 124 0.70 -15.01 -8.04
C LEU A 124 1.06 -13.98 -9.12
N GLU A 125 0.10 -13.51 -9.89
CA GLU A 125 0.31 -12.50 -10.94
C GLU A 125 0.66 -11.14 -10.33
N GLY A 126 -0.10 -10.71 -9.32
CA GLY A 126 0.21 -9.52 -8.53
C GLY A 126 1.59 -9.63 -7.88
N TYR A 127 1.90 -10.78 -7.27
CA TYR A 127 3.21 -11.08 -6.68
C TYR A 127 4.34 -10.90 -7.71
N ASN A 128 4.21 -11.49 -8.91
CA ASN A 128 5.26 -11.45 -9.92
C ASN A 128 5.51 -10.03 -10.42
N ILE A 129 4.45 -9.25 -10.66
CA ILE A 129 4.56 -7.86 -11.12
C ILE A 129 5.17 -6.98 -10.02
N THR A 130 4.68 -7.10 -8.78
CA THR A 130 5.23 -6.37 -7.64
C THR A 130 6.69 -6.75 -7.39
N LYS A 131 7.04 -8.03 -7.52
CA LYS A 131 8.43 -8.49 -7.42
C LYS A 131 9.31 -7.83 -8.48
N GLU A 132 8.87 -7.81 -9.74
CA GLU A 132 9.62 -7.16 -10.82
C GLU A 132 9.82 -5.66 -10.54
N ALA A 133 8.79 -4.99 -10.00
CA ALA A 133 8.85 -3.58 -9.63
C ALA A 133 9.85 -3.35 -8.47
N ILE A 134 9.85 -4.24 -7.48
CA ILE A 134 10.80 -4.24 -6.36
C ILE A 134 12.23 -4.48 -6.84
N ASP A 135 12.47 -5.49 -7.68
CA ASP A 135 13.78 -5.81 -8.23
C ASP A 135 14.33 -4.61 -9.04
N PHE A 136 13.45 -3.86 -9.72
CA PHE A 136 13.84 -2.69 -10.49
C PHE A 136 14.33 -1.52 -9.63
N VAL A 137 13.74 -1.29 -8.45
CA VAL A 137 14.24 -0.28 -7.49
C VAL A 137 15.37 -0.78 -6.62
N ASN A 138 15.43 -2.09 -6.35
CA ASN A 138 16.44 -2.73 -5.53
C ASN A 138 17.61 -3.28 -6.37
N LYS A 139 18.22 -2.42 -7.20
CA LYS A 139 19.29 -2.81 -8.15
C LYS A 139 20.52 -3.43 -7.48
N ASP A 140 20.77 -3.04 -6.23
CA ASP A 140 21.90 -3.53 -5.43
C ASP A 140 21.58 -4.84 -4.69
N ASN A 141 20.38 -5.42 -4.90
CA ASN A 141 19.90 -6.65 -4.23
C ASN A 141 20.06 -6.59 -2.70
N LEU A 142 19.63 -5.46 -2.13
CA LEU A 142 19.67 -5.20 -0.70
C LEU A 142 18.78 -6.21 0.03
N ASN A 143 19.20 -6.59 1.22
CA ASN A 143 18.32 -7.28 2.16
C ASN A 143 17.21 -6.32 2.65
N LYS A 144 16.30 -6.86 3.45
CA LYS A 144 15.11 -6.14 3.92
C LYS A 144 15.44 -4.88 4.72
N ASP A 145 16.41 -4.97 5.61
CA ASP A 145 16.72 -3.88 6.53
C ASP A 145 17.49 -2.78 5.78
N ASP A 146 18.47 -3.16 4.95
CA ASP A 146 19.19 -2.22 4.08
C ASP A 146 18.26 -1.52 3.07
N TYR A 147 17.28 -2.25 2.52
CA TYR A 147 16.25 -1.67 1.65
C TYR A 147 15.43 -0.61 2.40
N LYS A 148 14.98 -0.93 3.61
CA LYS A 148 14.20 -0.03 4.47
C LYS A 148 14.97 1.24 4.81
N GLU A 149 16.26 1.13 5.15
CA GLU A 149 17.12 2.29 5.39
C GLU A 149 17.25 3.19 4.14
N LYS A 150 17.44 2.58 2.96
CA LYS A 150 17.45 3.34 1.70
C LYS A 150 16.11 3.95 1.34
N GLN A 151 15.00 3.28 1.68
CA GLN A 151 13.66 3.79 1.45
C GLN A 151 13.43 5.06 2.29
N ILE A 152 13.72 5.00 3.59
CA ILE A 152 13.60 6.13 4.53
C ILE A 152 14.44 7.31 4.03
N SER A 153 15.69 7.05 3.63
CA SER A 153 16.62 8.08 3.17
C SER A 153 16.40 8.53 1.71
N ARG A 154 15.37 8.01 1.01
CA ARG A 154 15.04 8.31 -0.39
C ARG A 154 16.19 8.03 -1.37
N GLN A 155 16.90 6.93 -1.13
CA GLN A 155 18.08 6.50 -1.89
C GLN A 155 17.82 5.31 -2.82
N LEU A 156 16.61 4.77 -2.86
CA LEU A 156 16.27 3.67 -3.80
C LEU A 156 16.35 4.14 -5.26
N PHE A 157 15.78 5.32 -5.56
CA PHE A 157 15.82 5.93 -6.88
C PHE A 157 15.43 7.42 -6.79
N GLN A 158 15.67 8.17 -7.86
CA GLN A 158 15.18 9.55 -7.99
C GLN A 158 13.79 9.57 -8.61
N TYR A 159 12.91 10.42 -8.11
CA TYR A 159 11.55 10.61 -8.61
C TYR A 159 11.21 12.12 -8.71
N PRO A 160 10.62 12.59 -9.81
CA PRO A 160 10.33 11.87 -11.06
C PRO A 160 11.61 11.57 -11.85
N ASN A 161 11.62 10.49 -12.63
CA ASN A 161 12.73 10.15 -13.52
C ASN A 161 12.19 9.42 -14.75
N ASN A 162 12.24 10.10 -15.91
CA ASN A 162 11.67 9.62 -17.17
C ASN A 162 12.01 8.16 -17.54
N GLU A 163 13.21 7.67 -17.22
CA GLU A 163 13.59 6.28 -17.51
C GLU A 163 12.89 5.27 -16.57
N ASN A 164 12.80 5.61 -15.28
CA ASN A 164 12.11 4.79 -14.30
C ASN A 164 10.58 4.85 -14.49
N ASP A 165 10.06 6.03 -14.85
CA ASP A 165 8.63 6.29 -14.99
C ASP A 165 8.02 5.38 -16.07
N GLN A 166 8.68 5.20 -17.22
CA GLN A 166 8.20 4.30 -18.27
C GLN A 166 8.07 2.84 -17.78
N LYS A 167 9.06 2.35 -17.02
CA LYS A 167 9.02 0.98 -16.51
C LYS A 167 7.94 0.80 -15.45
N PHE A 168 7.80 1.77 -14.54
CA PHE A 168 6.73 1.74 -13.55
C PHE A 168 5.35 1.83 -14.19
N ASP A 169 5.16 2.67 -15.21
CA ASP A 169 3.90 2.76 -15.94
C ASP A 169 3.52 1.43 -16.60
N GLU A 170 4.49 0.75 -17.23
CA GLU A 170 4.27 -0.57 -17.82
C GLU A 170 3.80 -1.59 -16.76
N LEU A 171 4.49 -1.64 -15.62
CA LEU A 171 4.18 -2.58 -14.53
C LEU A 171 2.86 -2.24 -13.85
N SER A 172 2.57 -0.97 -13.61
CA SER A 172 1.31 -0.51 -13.02
C SER A 172 0.12 -0.83 -13.93
N ASN A 173 0.26 -0.62 -15.24
CA ASN A 173 -0.77 -0.98 -16.22
C ASN A 173 -1.06 -2.49 -16.24
N LYS A 174 -0.02 -3.34 -16.07
CA LYS A 174 -0.21 -4.78 -15.92
C LYS A 174 -0.92 -5.11 -14.61
N TYR A 175 -0.49 -4.49 -13.51
CA TYR A 175 -1.00 -4.74 -12.17
C TYR A 175 -2.50 -4.42 -12.03
N TYR A 176 -2.99 -3.37 -12.70
CA TYR A 176 -4.40 -2.97 -12.66
C TYR A 176 -5.37 -4.09 -13.03
N ASN A 177 -4.97 -5.03 -13.89
CA ASN A 177 -5.84 -6.15 -14.28
C ASN A 177 -6.13 -7.13 -13.12
N TYR A 178 -5.36 -7.05 -12.03
CA TYR A 178 -5.40 -8.01 -10.92
C TYR A 178 -5.91 -7.41 -9.61
N VAL A 179 -6.11 -6.09 -9.51
CA VAL A 179 -6.52 -5.42 -8.26
C VAL A 179 -7.81 -6.01 -7.68
N GLU A 180 -8.84 -6.19 -8.51
CA GLU A 180 -10.12 -6.77 -8.10
C GLU A 180 -10.01 -8.23 -7.64
N GLU A 181 -9.16 -9.02 -8.30
CA GLU A 181 -8.90 -10.41 -7.90
C GLU A 181 -8.13 -10.47 -6.58
N ILE A 182 -7.11 -9.64 -6.42
CA ILE A 182 -6.33 -9.50 -5.19
C ILE A 182 -7.24 -9.14 -4.02
N ARG A 183 -8.16 -8.18 -4.20
CA ARG A 183 -9.14 -7.81 -3.16
C ARG A 183 -10.04 -9.00 -2.77
N LYS A 184 -10.49 -9.82 -3.73
CA LYS A 184 -11.26 -11.05 -3.43
C LYS A 184 -10.42 -12.08 -2.67
N LEU A 185 -9.14 -12.23 -3.02
CA LEU A 185 -8.22 -13.12 -2.31
C LEU A 185 -7.94 -12.65 -0.88
N LEU A 186 -7.82 -11.34 -0.65
CA LEU A 186 -7.73 -10.76 0.69
C LEU A 186 -8.98 -11.08 1.53
N VAL A 187 -10.18 -10.91 0.97
CA VAL A 187 -11.44 -11.30 1.65
C VAL A 187 -11.40 -12.77 2.04
N LYS A 188 -11.10 -13.65 1.08
CA LYS A 188 -11.01 -15.09 1.34
C LYS A 188 -10.00 -15.40 2.45
N TYR A 189 -8.81 -14.81 2.39
CA TYR A 189 -7.76 -15.03 3.37
C TYR A 189 -8.18 -14.61 4.78
N VAL A 190 -8.89 -13.48 4.93
CA VAL A 190 -9.47 -13.07 6.21
C VAL A 190 -10.49 -14.08 6.72
N ARG A 191 -11.41 -14.55 5.87
CA ARG A 191 -12.45 -15.52 6.26
C ARG A 191 -11.87 -16.86 6.70
N GLU A 192 -10.85 -17.35 6.00
CA GLU A 192 -10.18 -18.62 6.33
C GLU A 192 -9.36 -18.52 7.63
N ASN A 193 -8.95 -17.32 8.02
CA ASN A 193 -8.12 -17.06 9.21
C ASN A 193 -8.87 -16.26 10.28
N ILE A 194 -10.20 -16.35 10.31
CA ILE A 194 -11.03 -15.57 11.24
C ILE A 194 -10.67 -15.82 12.71
N HIS A 195 -10.22 -17.03 13.04
CA HIS A 195 -9.79 -17.42 14.39
C HIS A 195 -8.56 -16.64 14.91
N LEU A 196 -7.84 -15.91 14.07
CA LEU A 196 -6.72 -15.05 14.46
C LEU A 196 -7.15 -13.66 14.96
N PHE A 197 -8.46 -13.42 15.05
CA PHE A 197 -9.03 -12.16 15.52
C PHE A 197 -9.45 -12.23 17.00
N ASP A 198 -9.26 -13.35 17.69
CA ASP A 198 -9.58 -13.55 19.12
C ASP A 198 -8.33 -13.75 20.00
#